data_AF-A0A932ELV9-F1
#
_entry.id   AF-A0A932ELV9-F1
#
_cell.length_a   1.000
_cell.length_b   1.000
_cell.length_c   1.000
_cell.angle_alpha   90.00
_cell.angle_beta   90.00
_cell.angle_gamma   90.00
#
_symmetry.space_group_name_H-M   'P 1'
#
loop_
_entity.id
_entity.type
_entity.pdbx_description
1 polymer ?
#
loop_
_entity_poly.entity_id
_entity_poly.type
_entity_poly.pdbx_seq_one_letter_code
_entity_poly.pdbx_strand_id
1 'polypeptide(L)'
;AHQIDVLASHVHEQAEDAAHHGGWEEQTALRDLHALAEEARHFHEQIESWYQDPNHTYQDYLDLVRAQEQARRSFYWLHAFAHIRFDFDRLGSLVQQLRVYYNGGGGGQNGDIRNLAHQVDITAERVHLWAEDSAHHGTWLEQQALRDLHQLAEEARHYHEQIESWYQDPNHTYQDFLDLSRSYDQARRTFAYLHPVSWVQFEFNRLAMMMNQLRQCYGGYYRPPQPPHRPEPPRPPVPPRPPVPPVPPVPPVPPVPPVPPHW
;
A
#
# COMPACT_ATOMS: atom_id res chain seq x y z
N ALA A 1 -7.74 -11.53 -13.57
CA ALA A 1 -7.97 -12.98 -13.54
C ALA A 1 -7.14 -13.68 -14.62
N HIS A 2 -7.42 -13.46 -15.92
CA HIS A 2 -6.65 -14.08 -17.01
C HIS A 2 -5.10 -13.99 -16.89
N GLN A 3 -4.55 -12.80 -16.57
CA GLN A 3 -3.10 -12.66 -16.38
C GLN A 3 -2.54 -13.45 -15.19
N ILE A 4 -3.35 -13.64 -14.14
CA ILE A 4 -2.97 -14.40 -12.94
C ILE A 4 -2.92 -15.88 -13.27
N ASP A 5 -3.94 -16.39 -13.96
CA ASP A 5 -3.99 -17.76 -14.49
C ASP A 5 -2.76 -18.07 -15.36
N VAL A 6 -2.54 -17.29 -16.42
CA VAL A 6 -1.40 -17.49 -17.33
C VAL A 6 -0.05 -17.46 -16.61
N LEU A 7 0.17 -16.50 -15.70
CA LEU A 7 1.43 -16.41 -14.95
C LEU A 7 1.60 -17.54 -13.94
N ALA A 8 0.54 -17.96 -13.26
CA ALA A 8 0.61 -19.07 -12.30
C ALA A 8 0.96 -20.38 -12.98
N SER A 9 0.32 -20.69 -14.12
CA SER A 9 0.68 -21.85 -14.94
C SER A 9 2.12 -21.75 -15.44
N HIS A 10 2.54 -20.59 -15.95
CA HIS A 10 3.90 -20.42 -16.47
C HIS A 10 4.98 -20.61 -15.40
N VAL A 11 4.79 -20.03 -14.21
CA VAL A 11 5.72 -20.19 -13.08
C VAL A 11 5.79 -21.64 -12.63
N HIS A 12 4.65 -22.33 -12.57
CA HIS A 12 4.60 -23.75 -12.22
C HIS A 12 5.37 -24.61 -13.23
N GLU A 13 5.08 -24.47 -14.53
CA GLU A 13 5.76 -25.22 -15.60
C GLU A 13 7.27 -24.99 -15.60
N GLN A 14 7.72 -23.74 -15.49
CA GLN A 14 9.15 -23.43 -15.44
C GLN A 14 9.82 -23.98 -14.18
N ALA A 15 9.12 -23.97 -13.05
CA ALA A 15 9.64 -24.54 -11.81
C ALA A 15 9.77 -26.06 -11.90
N GLU A 16 8.80 -26.75 -12.51
CA GLU A 16 8.87 -28.20 -12.77
C GLU A 16 10.03 -28.54 -13.71
N ASP A 17 10.22 -27.78 -14.79
CA ASP A 17 11.32 -27.99 -15.75
C ASP A 17 12.70 -27.74 -15.12
N ALA A 18 12.79 -26.75 -14.22
CA ALA A 18 14.03 -26.41 -13.51
C ALA A 18 14.31 -27.34 -12.32
N ALA A 19 13.29 -28.09 -11.86
CA ALA A 19 13.43 -28.97 -10.72
C ALA A 19 14.36 -30.14 -11.05
N HIS A 20 15.39 -30.30 -10.24
CA HIS A 20 16.45 -31.29 -10.48
C HIS A 20 16.73 -32.15 -9.26
N HIS A 21 16.20 -31.80 -8.08
CA HIS A 21 16.39 -32.59 -6.87
C HIS A 21 15.05 -33.15 -6.40
N GLY A 22 15.00 -34.48 -6.24
CA GLY A 22 13.82 -35.17 -5.69
C GLY A 22 13.65 -34.97 -4.18
N GLY A 23 14.12 -33.84 -3.63
CA GLY A 23 14.02 -33.51 -2.21
C GLY A 23 12.57 -33.27 -1.81
N TRP A 24 12.26 -33.54 -0.54
CA TRP A 24 10.90 -33.37 -0.03
C TRP A 24 10.47 -31.89 -0.03
N GLU A 25 11.40 -30.98 0.20
CA GLU A 25 11.17 -29.53 0.18
C GLU A 25 10.82 -29.02 -1.22
N GLU A 26 11.58 -29.44 -2.24
CA GLU A 26 11.34 -29.09 -3.65
C GLU A 26 10.00 -29.63 -4.13
N GLN A 27 9.69 -30.89 -3.81
CA GLN A 27 8.36 -31.49 -4.08
C GLN A 27 7.23 -30.73 -3.40
N THR A 28 7.44 -30.25 -2.17
CA THR A 28 6.46 -29.44 -1.44
C THR A 28 6.21 -28.11 -2.15
N ALA A 29 7.27 -27.45 -2.60
CA ALA A 29 7.16 -26.18 -3.31
C ALA A 29 6.49 -26.32 -4.68
N LEU A 30 6.81 -27.38 -5.45
CA LEU A 30 6.13 -27.67 -6.71
C LEU A 30 4.64 -27.96 -6.49
N ARG A 31 4.29 -28.75 -5.45
CA ARG A 31 2.88 -29.02 -5.11
C ARG A 31 2.13 -27.73 -4.75
N ASP A 32 2.75 -26.84 -3.99
CA ASP A 32 2.11 -25.59 -3.60
C ASP A 32 1.97 -24.61 -4.79
N LEU A 33 2.93 -24.59 -5.74
CA LEU A 33 2.80 -23.88 -7.01
C LEU A 33 1.70 -24.47 -7.89
N HIS A 34 1.58 -25.80 -7.93
CA HIS A 34 0.51 -26.48 -8.66
C HIS A 34 -0.86 -26.08 -8.10
N ALA A 35 -1.02 -26.09 -6.78
CA ALA A 35 -2.24 -25.65 -6.12
C ALA A 35 -2.56 -24.18 -6.46
N LEU A 36 -1.56 -23.30 -6.46
CA LEU A 36 -1.76 -21.90 -6.89
C LEU A 36 -2.22 -21.79 -8.35
N ALA A 37 -1.66 -22.59 -9.27
CA ALA A 37 -2.08 -22.60 -10.66
C ALA A 37 -3.53 -23.09 -10.83
N GLU A 38 -3.94 -24.15 -10.11
CA GLU A 38 -5.33 -24.63 -10.09
C GLU A 38 -6.30 -23.56 -9.55
N GLU A 39 -5.98 -22.92 -8.42
CA GLU A 39 -6.83 -21.87 -7.83
C GLU A 39 -6.90 -20.62 -8.73
N ALA A 40 -5.79 -20.26 -9.40
CA ALA A 40 -5.77 -19.16 -10.36
C ALA A 40 -6.67 -19.42 -11.57
N ARG A 41 -6.64 -20.64 -12.11
CA ARG A 41 -7.54 -21.08 -13.18
C ARG A 41 -8.99 -21.10 -12.72
N HIS A 42 -9.29 -21.72 -11.58
CA HIS A 42 -10.64 -21.77 -11.03
C HIS A 42 -11.20 -20.36 -10.82
N PHE A 43 -10.43 -19.47 -10.20
CA PHE A 43 -10.80 -18.08 -10.03
C PHE A 43 -11.09 -17.36 -11.37
N HIS A 44 -10.28 -17.62 -12.40
CA HIS A 44 -10.52 -17.09 -13.74
C HIS A 44 -11.82 -17.60 -14.35
N GLU A 45 -12.10 -18.89 -14.26
CA GLU A 45 -13.35 -19.49 -14.74
C GLU A 45 -14.59 -18.94 -14.01
N GLN A 46 -14.49 -18.72 -12.70
CA GLN A 46 -15.56 -18.12 -11.90
C GLN A 46 -15.80 -16.65 -12.27
N ILE A 47 -14.72 -15.89 -12.52
CA ILE A 47 -14.85 -14.52 -13.04
C ILE A 47 -15.54 -14.50 -14.39
N GLU A 48 -15.16 -15.35 -15.34
CA GLU A 48 -15.82 -15.42 -16.66
C GLU A 48 -17.31 -15.77 -16.53
N SER A 49 -17.66 -16.62 -15.56
CA SER A 49 -19.04 -17.07 -15.33
C SER A 49 -19.89 -16.02 -14.60
N TRP A 50 -19.29 -15.25 -13.69
CA TRP A 50 -20.01 -14.39 -12.72
C TRP A 50 -19.47 -12.94 -12.69
N TYR A 51 -18.89 -12.43 -13.77
CA TYR A 51 -18.22 -11.12 -13.79
C TYR A 51 -19.10 -9.95 -13.34
N GLN A 52 -20.44 -10.08 -13.41
CA GLN A 52 -21.40 -9.06 -13.00
C GLN A 52 -21.65 -9.03 -11.49
N ASP A 53 -21.32 -10.09 -10.75
CA ASP A 53 -21.51 -10.19 -9.30
C ASP A 53 -20.20 -10.55 -8.58
N PRO A 54 -19.44 -9.56 -8.14
CA PRO A 54 -18.20 -9.78 -7.38
C PRO A 54 -18.40 -10.58 -6.09
N ASN A 55 -19.60 -10.59 -5.50
CA ASN A 55 -19.81 -11.36 -4.26
C ASN A 55 -19.75 -12.87 -4.52
N HIS A 56 -20.14 -13.33 -5.72
CA HIS A 56 -20.09 -14.75 -6.08
C HIS A 56 -18.65 -15.26 -6.21
N THR A 57 -17.70 -14.39 -6.54
CA THR A 57 -16.29 -14.76 -6.78
C THR A 57 -15.38 -14.39 -5.59
N TYR A 58 -15.95 -13.87 -4.51
CA TYR A 58 -15.18 -13.43 -3.34
C TYR A 58 -14.50 -14.60 -2.63
N GLN A 59 -15.18 -15.75 -2.51
CA GLN A 59 -14.59 -16.93 -1.88
C GLN A 59 -13.42 -17.46 -2.71
N ASP A 60 -13.57 -17.55 -4.03
CA ASP A 60 -12.50 -17.98 -4.94
C ASP A 60 -11.28 -17.05 -4.89
N TYR A 61 -11.52 -15.74 -4.75
CA TYR A 61 -10.45 -14.78 -4.50
C TYR A 61 -9.71 -15.07 -3.18
N LEU A 62 -10.43 -15.37 -2.08
CA LEU A 62 -9.79 -15.73 -0.81
C LEU A 62 -8.97 -17.03 -0.92
N ASP A 63 -9.45 -18.00 -1.71
CA ASP A 63 -8.78 -19.26 -1.96
C ASP A 63 -7.47 -19.04 -2.75
N LEU A 64 -7.54 -18.23 -3.80
CA LEU A 64 -6.38 -17.78 -4.57
C LEU A 64 -5.33 -17.07 -3.69
N VAL A 65 -5.75 -16.17 -2.79
CA VAL A 65 -4.82 -15.48 -1.86
C VAL A 65 -4.12 -16.48 -0.94
N ARG A 66 -4.87 -17.42 -0.35
CA ARG A 66 -4.31 -18.44 0.54
C ARG A 66 -3.30 -19.33 -0.21
N ALA A 67 -3.62 -19.74 -1.42
CA ALA A 67 -2.71 -20.52 -2.26
C ALA A 67 -1.44 -19.73 -2.61
N GLN A 68 -1.56 -18.44 -2.91
CA GLN A 68 -0.42 -17.58 -3.21
C GLN A 68 0.51 -17.42 -2.01
N GLU A 69 -0.05 -17.22 -0.81
CA GLU A 69 0.73 -17.12 0.42
C GLU A 69 1.44 -18.43 0.76
N GLN A 70 0.76 -19.56 0.58
CA GLN A 70 1.32 -20.89 0.80
C GLN A 70 2.48 -21.16 -0.18
N ALA A 71 2.26 -20.94 -1.48
CA ALA A 71 3.29 -21.07 -2.51
C ALA A 71 4.48 -20.15 -2.23
N ARG A 72 4.25 -18.91 -1.77
CA ARG A 72 5.34 -17.97 -1.44
C ARG A 72 6.23 -18.50 -0.33
N ARG A 73 5.65 -19.17 0.67
CA ARG A 73 6.40 -19.78 1.77
C ARG A 73 7.23 -20.96 1.34
N SER A 74 6.84 -21.72 0.32
CA SER A 74 7.63 -22.87 -0.12
C SER A 74 8.53 -22.54 -1.32
N PHE A 75 8.28 -21.44 -2.03
CA PHE A 75 9.00 -21.04 -3.25
C PHE A 75 10.52 -20.93 -3.07
N TYR A 76 10.99 -20.55 -1.88
CA TYR A 76 12.43 -20.41 -1.62
C TYR A 76 13.19 -21.75 -1.71
N TRP A 77 12.50 -22.89 -1.61
CA TRP A 77 13.10 -24.22 -1.77
C TRP A 77 13.41 -24.59 -3.23
N LEU A 78 12.83 -23.90 -4.20
CA LEU A 78 12.93 -24.27 -5.61
C LEU A 78 14.28 -23.93 -6.25
N HIS A 79 15.20 -23.28 -5.52
CA HIS A 79 16.47 -22.77 -6.08
C HIS A 79 16.28 -22.12 -7.47
N ALA A 80 15.11 -21.50 -7.68
CA ALA A 80 14.60 -21.21 -9.00
C ALA A 80 15.45 -20.14 -9.69
N PHE A 81 15.54 -20.23 -11.02
CA PHE A 81 16.19 -19.18 -11.81
C PHE A 81 15.53 -17.81 -11.55
N ALA A 82 16.33 -16.75 -11.66
CA ALA A 82 15.89 -15.38 -11.38
C ALA A 82 14.63 -14.96 -12.16
N HIS A 83 14.42 -15.49 -13.38
CA HIS A 83 13.23 -15.19 -14.18
C HIS A 83 11.94 -15.80 -13.61
N ILE A 84 11.99 -17.04 -13.11
CA ILE A 84 10.84 -17.71 -12.47
C ILE A 84 10.42 -16.92 -11.22
N ARG A 85 11.41 -16.45 -10.44
CA ARG A 85 11.17 -15.61 -9.28
C ARG A 85 10.51 -14.28 -9.65
N PHE A 86 10.97 -13.63 -10.72
CA PHE A 86 10.36 -12.40 -11.23
C PHE A 86 8.89 -12.59 -11.61
N ASP A 87 8.56 -13.67 -12.33
CA ASP A 87 7.19 -13.95 -12.72
C ASP A 87 6.29 -14.30 -11.51
N PHE A 88 6.83 -15.03 -10.54
CA PHE A 88 6.13 -15.31 -9.28
C PHE A 88 5.85 -14.02 -8.48
N ASP A 89 6.80 -13.10 -8.45
CA ASP A 89 6.65 -11.79 -7.80
C ASP A 89 5.62 -10.90 -8.51
N ARG A 90 5.59 -10.97 -9.84
CA ARG A 90 4.58 -10.30 -10.66
C ARG A 90 3.19 -10.88 -10.40
N LEU A 91 3.08 -12.20 -10.32
CA LEU A 91 1.84 -12.91 -9.95
C LEU A 91 1.30 -12.43 -8.60
N GLY A 92 2.14 -12.41 -7.56
CA GLY A 92 1.76 -11.89 -6.24
C GLY A 92 1.27 -10.43 -6.28
N SER A 93 1.89 -9.60 -7.12
CA SER A 93 1.47 -8.21 -7.32
C SER A 93 0.08 -8.09 -7.97
N LEU A 94 -0.28 -9.00 -8.87
CA LEU A 94 -1.63 -9.04 -9.48
C LEU A 94 -2.69 -9.53 -8.49
N VAL A 95 -2.39 -10.56 -7.70
CA VAL A 95 -3.28 -11.04 -6.62
C VAL A 95 -3.55 -9.92 -5.61
N GLN A 96 -2.53 -9.12 -5.29
CA GLN A 96 -2.68 -7.96 -4.41
C GLN A 96 -3.55 -6.85 -5.03
N GLN A 97 -3.55 -6.66 -6.36
CA GLN A 97 -4.48 -5.72 -7.01
C GLN A 97 -5.94 -6.19 -6.88
N LEU A 98 -6.20 -7.51 -6.96
CA LEU A 98 -7.53 -8.06 -6.72
C LEU A 98 -8.01 -7.79 -5.29
N ARG A 99 -7.10 -7.82 -4.30
CA ARG A 99 -7.42 -7.48 -2.91
C ARG A 99 -8.03 -6.09 -2.75
N VAL A 100 -7.55 -5.11 -3.51
CA VAL A 100 -8.10 -3.75 -3.53
C VAL A 100 -9.53 -3.75 -4.10
N TYR A 101 -9.76 -4.54 -5.16
CA TYR A 101 -11.08 -4.66 -5.79
C TYR A 101 -12.11 -5.33 -4.86
N TYR A 102 -11.78 -6.49 -4.31
CA TYR A 102 -12.71 -7.32 -3.51
C TYR A 102 -12.97 -6.81 -2.11
N ASN A 103 -12.00 -6.16 -1.47
CA ASN A 103 -12.21 -5.55 -0.15
C ASN A 103 -12.99 -4.22 -0.23
N GLY A 104 -13.70 -4.02 -1.35
CA GLY A 104 -14.49 -2.87 -1.67
C GLY A 104 -13.61 -1.72 -2.11
N GLY A 105 -13.63 -1.39 -3.41
CA GLY A 105 -13.13 -0.11 -3.95
C GLY A 105 -13.77 1.16 -3.34
N GLY A 106 -14.41 1.07 -2.17
CA GLY A 106 -14.72 2.12 -1.21
C GLY A 106 -13.93 2.00 0.10
N GLY A 107 -12.76 1.35 0.07
CA GLY A 107 -11.80 1.38 1.16
C GLY A 107 -11.49 2.83 1.46
N GLY A 108 -12.03 3.35 2.55
CA GLY A 108 -11.48 4.59 3.12
C GLY A 108 -9.96 4.43 3.17
N GLN A 109 -9.23 5.49 2.88
CA GLN A 109 -7.77 5.62 2.82
C GLN A 109 -6.96 4.69 3.79
N ASN A 110 -7.52 4.24 4.91
CA ASN A 110 -6.96 3.24 5.83
C ASN A 110 -6.70 1.86 5.18
N GLY A 111 -7.58 1.38 4.28
CA GLY A 111 -7.40 0.12 3.56
C GLY A 111 -6.20 0.18 2.61
N ASP A 112 -5.98 1.34 2.01
CA ASP A 112 -4.81 1.61 1.16
C ASP A 112 -3.52 1.62 1.98
N ILE A 113 -3.53 2.26 3.17
CA ILE A 113 -2.35 2.31 4.05
C ILE A 113 -1.92 0.90 4.48
N ARG A 114 -2.86 0.04 4.91
CA ARG A 114 -2.55 -1.35 5.31
C ARG A 114 -1.91 -2.15 4.18
N ASN A 115 -2.49 -2.09 2.99
CA ASN A 115 -1.95 -2.77 1.83
C ASN A 115 -0.59 -2.22 1.41
N LEU A 116 -0.38 -0.91 1.50
CA LEU A 116 0.91 -0.27 1.21
C LEU A 116 1.97 -0.65 2.24
N ALA A 117 1.63 -0.66 3.53
CA ALA A 117 2.54 -1.07 4.60
C ALA A 117 3.06 -2.50 4.38
N HIS A 118 2.16 -3.43 4.08
CA HIS A 118 2.51 -4.81 3.75
C HIS A 118 3.46 -4.93 2.54
N GLN A 119 3.21 -4.16 1.48
CA GLN A 119 4.07 -4.19 0.28
C GLN A 119 5.43 -3.54 0.52
N VAL A 120 5.48 -2.48 1.34
CA VAL A 120 6.72 -1.83 1.74
C VAL A 120 7.59 -2.77 2.56
N ASP A 121 7.01 -3.50 3.52
CA ASP A 121 7.69 -4.56 4.29
C ASP A 121 8.35 -5.60 3.37
N ILE A 122 7.55 -6.29 2.55
CA ILE A 122 8.05 -7.33 1.63
C ILE A 122 9.12 -6.80 0.68
N THR A 123 8.92 -5.60 0.12
CA THR A 123 9.83 -5.04 -0.87
C THR A 123 11.13 -4.57 -0.22
N ALA A 124 11.07 -3.98 0.97
CA ALA A 124 12.26 -3.57 1.72
C ALA A 124 13.12 -4.78 2.12
N GLU A 125 12.51 -5.84 2.65
CA GLU A 125 13.19 -7.09 2.99
C GLU A 125 13.86 -7.71 1.76
N ARG A 126 13.15 -7.76 0.63
CA ARG A 126 13.67 -8.27 -0.63
C ARG A 126 14.87 -7.47 -1.15
N VAL A 127 14.77 -6.14 -1.18
CA VAL A 127 15.89 -5.28 -1.60
C VAL A 127 17.10 -5.55 -0.72
N HIS A 128 16.91 -5.66 0.61
CA HIS A 128 17.99 -5.93 1.54
C HIS A 128 18.67 -7.27 1.23
N LEU A 129 17.92 -8.37 1.15
CA LEU A 129 18.47 -9.70 0.90
C LEU A 129 19.19 -9.80 -0.44
N TRP A 130 18.64 -9.17 -1.47
CA TRP A 130 19.23 -9.17 -2.81
C TRP A 130 20.46 -8.27 -2.91
N ALA A 131 20.44 -7.13 -2.22
CA ALA A 131 21.61 -6.28 -2.10
C ALA A 131 22.75 -7.01 -1.40
N GLU A 132 22.46 -7.75 -0.33
CA GLU A 132 23.43 -8.55 0.41
C GLU A 132 24.04 -9.66 -0.47
N ASP A 133 23.21 -10.40 -1.21
CA ASP A 133 23.66 -11.45 -2.14
C ASP A 133 24.52 -10.90 -3.29
N SER A 134 24.20 -9.71 -3.78
CA SER A 134 24.94 -9.05 -4.87
C SER A 134 26.17 -8.24 -4.43
N ALA A 135 26.38 -8.06 -3.11
CA ALA A 135 27.51 -7.31 -2.59
C ALA A 135 28.81 -8.10 -2.76
N HIS A 136 29.89 -7.43 -3.17
CA HIS A 136 31.12 -8.11 -3.59
C HIS A 136 32.41 -7.46 -3.05
N HIS A 137 32.40 -6.16 -2.75
CA HIS A 137 33.66 -5.44 -2.49
C HIS A 137 34.00 -5.37 -1.00
N GLY A 138 33.02 -5.62 -0.13
CA GLY A 138 33.17 -5.56 1.32
C GLY A 138 33.65 -4.21 1.83
N THR A 139 33.48 -3.13 1.05
CA THR A 139 33.97 -1.80 1.45
C THR A 139 33.16 -1.28 2.63
N TRP A 140 33.75 -0.38 3.42
CA TRP A 140 33.03 0.24 4.55
C TRP A 140 31.74 0.95 4.12
N LEU A 141 31.73 1.59 2.94
CA LEU A 141 30.55 2.26 2.39
C LEU A 141 29.46 1.27 1.97
N GLU A 142 29.85 0.16 1.32
CA GLU A 142 28.95 -0.93 0.95
C GLU A 142 28.34 -1.59 2.19
N GLN A 143 29.16 -1.88 3.21
CA GLN A 143 28.68 -2.39 4.51
C GLN A 143 27.73 -1.41 5.20
N GLN A 144 28.00 -0.10 5.11
CA GLN A 144 27.07 0.91 5.63
C GLN A 144 25.74 0.88 4.88
N ALA A 145 25.76 0.78 3.55
CA ALA A 145 24.56 0.72 2.75
C ALA A 145 23.74 -0.55 3.02
N LEU A 146 24.38 -1.71 3.22
CA LEU A 146 23.70 -2.95 3.63
C LEU A 146 23.07 -2.82 5.01
N ARG A 147 23.75 -2.20 5.98
CA ARG A 147 23.18 -1.91 7.31
C ARG A 147 21.98 -0.97 7.23
N ASP A 148 22.05 0.07 6.41
CA ASP A 148 20.94 1.00 6.22
C ASP A 148 19.73 0.32 5.53
N LEU A 149 19.96 -0.59 4.58
CA LEU A 149 18.89 -1.41 3.98
C LEU A 149 18.28 -2.40 4.98
N HIS A 150 19.10 -3.02 5.82
CA HIS A 150 18.62 -3.90 6.88
C HIS A 150 17.74 -3.14 7.87
N GLN A 151 18.18 -1.96 8.33
CA GLN A 151 17.37 -1.09 9.19
C GLN A 151 16.06 -0.70 8.48
N LEU A 152 16.09 -0.38 7.19
CA LEU A 152 14.87 -0.09 6.43
C LEU A 152 13.89 -1.27 6.41
N ALA A 153 14.38 -2.50 6.23
CA ALA A 153 13.54 -3.70 6.29
C ALA A 153 12.91 -3.90 7.67
N GLU A 154 13.68 -3.73 8.75
CA GLU A 154 13.15 -3.85 10.13
C GLU A 154 12.10 -2.77 10.44
N GLU A 155 12.34 -1.51 10.06
CA GLU A 155 11.36 -0.43 10.24
C GLU A 155 10.09 -0.65 9.40
N ALA A 156 10.22 -1.21 8.19
CA ALA A 156 9.10 -1.53 7.33
C ALA A 156 8.22 -2.65 7.93
N ARG A 157 8.86 -3.69 8.47
CA ARG A 157 8.19 -4.76 9.22
C ARG A 157 7.48 -4.21 10.45
N HIS A 158 8.18 -3.42 11.26
CA HIS A 158 7.59 -2.81 12.46
C HIS A 158 6.38 -1.94 12.11
N TYR A 159 6.50 -1.09 11.09
CA TYR A 159 5.40 -0.25 10.61
C TYR A 159 4.19 -1.08 10.16
N HIS A 160 4.42 -2.16 9.41
CA HIS A 160 3.36 -3.09 9.01
C HIS A 160 2.67 -3.73 10.22
N GLU A 161 3.42 -4.20 11.21
CA GLU A 161 2.86 -4.75 12.46
C GLU A 161 2.04 -3.73 13.26
N GLN A 162 2.48 -2.47 13.33
CA GLN A 162 1.72 -1.39 13.96
C GLN A 162 0.42 -1.11 13.23
N ILE A 163 0.46 -1.07 11.90
CA ILE A 163 -0.75 -0.88 11.08
C ILE A 163 -1.74 -2.04 11.25
N GLU A 164 -1.26 -3.28 11.34
CA GLU A 164 -2.12 -4.45 11.62
C GLU A 164 -2.76 -4.34 13.01
N SER A 165 -2.00 -3.90 14.01
CA SER A 165 -2.46 -3.76 15.40
C SER A 165 -3.44 -2.59 15.59
N TRP A 166 -3.25 -1.50 14.86
CA TRP A 166 -4.00 -0.24 15.00
C TRP A 166 -4.81 0.12 13.76
N TYR A 167 -5.25 -0.87 12.96
CA TYR A 167 -5.90 -0.63 11.66
C TYR A 167 -7.14 0.29 11.73
N GLN A 168 -7.79 0.38 12.89
CA GLN A 168 -8.96 1.23 13.12
C GLN A 168 -8.61 2.70 13.32
N ASP A 169 -7.38 3.02 13.76
CA ASP A 169 -6.91 4.38 13.99
C ASP A 169 -5.50 4.62 13.43
N PRO A 170 -5.38 4.96 12.14
CA PRO A 170 -4.09 5.20 11.49
C PRO A 170 -3.27 6.32 12.13
N ASN A 171 -3.87 7.23 12.90
CA ASN A 171 -3.11 8.31 13.54
C ASN A 171 -2.10 7.78 14.56
N HIS A 172 -2.36 6.62 15.17
CA HIS A 172 -1.44 5.96 16.09
C HIS A 172 -0.15 5.53 15.39
N THR A 173 -0.20 5.26 14.09
CA THR A 173 0.94 4.76 13.29
C THR A 173 1.74 5.85 12.60
N TYR A 174 1.40 7.13 12.82
CA TYR A 174 2.10 8.23 12.16
C TYR A 174 3.56 8.33 12.58
N GLN A 175 3.86 8.08 13.85
CA GLN A 175 5.24 8.12 14.33
C GLN A 175 6.06 7.00 13.66
N ASP A 176 5.50 5.79 13.58
CA ASP A 176 6.12 4.65 12.89
C ASP A 176 6.35 4.93 11.41
N PHE A 177 5.41 5.61 10.74
CA PHE A 177 5.61 6.08 9.36
C PHE A 177 6.77 7.07 9.24
N LEU A 178 6.94 7.99 10.21
CA LEU A 178 8.08 8.92 10.20
C LEU A 178 9.41 8.20 10.39
N ASP A 179 9.45 7.18 11.26
CA ASP A 179 10.63 6.33 11.47
C ASP A 179 10.99 5.56 10.19
N LEU A 180 10.01 4.90 9.57
CA LEU A 180 10.14 4.27 8.26
C LEU A 180 10.63 5.25 7.18
N SER A 181 10.06 6.45 7.09
CA SER A 181 10.47 7.46 6.10
C SER A 181 11.91 7.94 6.33
N ARG A 182 12.35 8.10 7.58
CA ARG A 182 13.74 8.46 7.92
C ARG A 182 14.71 7.36 7.50
N SER A 183 14.36 6.11 7.80
CA SER A 183 15.16 4.94 7.41
C SER A 183 15.27 4.82 5.89
N TYR A 184 14.16 5.03 5.17
CA TYR A 184 14.15 5.06 3.70
C TYR A 184 15.07 6.15 3.13
N ASP A 185 14.99 7.38 3.63
CA ASP A 185 15.83 8.48 3.15
C ASP A 185 17.32 8.24 3.47
N GLN A 186 17.62 7.56 4.58
CA GLN A 186 18.98 7.12 4.92
C GLN A 186 19.47 6.05 3.93
N ALA A 187 18.72 4.96 3.78
CA ALA A 187 19.04 3.88 2.84
C ALA A 187 19.20 4.41 1.41
N ARG A 188 18.33 5.31 0.95
CA ARG A 188 18.41 5.91 -0.41
C ARG A 188 19.72 6.65 -0.64
N ARG A 189 20.27 7.31 0.38
CA ARG A 189 21.54 8.05 0.27
C ARG A 189 22.74 7.11 0.15
N THR A 190 22.70 5.97 0.82
CA THR A 190 23.81 5.00 0.84
C THR A 190 23.68 3.92 -0.23
N PHE A 191 22.48 3.70 -0.77
CA PHE A 191 22.19 2.71 -1.82
C PHE A 191 23.08 2.86 -3.06
N ALA A 192 23.45 4.09 -3.42
CA ALA A 192 24.34 4.36 -4.56
C ALA A 192 25.73 3.71 -4.42
N TYR A 193 26.19 3.41 -3.19
CA TYR A 193 27.48 2.77 -2.94
C TYR A 193 27.46 1.25 -3.17
N LEU A 194 26.29 0.64 -3.30
CA LEU A 194 26.18 -0.80 -3.55
C LEU A 194 26.46 -1.18 -5.01
N HIS A 195 26.45 -0.20 -5.94
CA HIS A 195 26.46 -0.45 -7.38
C HIS A 195 25.49 -1.59 -7.77
N PRO A 196 24.22 -1.49 -7.35
CA PRO A 196 23.31 -2.62 -7.40
C PRO A 196 23.08 -3.06 -8.84
N VAL A 197 22.98 -4.38 -9.01
CA VAL A 197 22.48 -4.99 -10.24
C VAL A 197 21.07 -4.47 -10.58
N SER A 198 20.72 -4.45 -11.87
CA SER A 198 19.55 -3.71 -12.39
C SER A 198 18.21 -4.09 -11.74
N TRP A 199 18.05 -5.34 -11.31
CA TRP A 199 16.83 -5.83 -10.67
C TRP A 199 16.69 -5.37 -9.22
N VAL A 200 17.80 -5.26 -8.47
CA VAL A 200 17.81 -4.66 -7.12
C VAL A 200 17.48 -3.17 -7.21
N GLN A 201 18.03 -2.47 -8.20
CA GLN A 201 17.68 -1.08 -8.48
C GLN A 201 16.18 -0.92 -8.83
N PHE A 202 15.62 -1.85 -9.61
CA PHE A 202 14.20 -1.84 -9.97
C PHE A 202 13.30 -1.96 -8.74
N GLU A 203 13.54 -2.92 -7.84
CA GLU A 203 12.74 -3.06 -6.62
C GLU A 203 12.91 -1.87 -5.67
N PHE A 204 14.12 -1.29 -5.58
CA PHE A 204 14.31 -0.09 -4.77
C PHE A 204 13.54 1.12 -5.33
N ASN A 205 13.44 1.24 -6.66
CA ASN A 205 12.58 2.24 -7.29
C ASN A 205 11.10 1.96 -7.03
N ARG A 206 10.68 0.69 -7.01
CA ARG A 206 9.32 0.29 -6.63
C ARG A 206 9.01 0.70 -5.19
N LEU A 207 9.94 0.43 -4.26
CA LEU A 207 9.85 0.88 -2.88
C LEU A 207 9.67 2.40 -2.76
N ALA A 208 10.40 3.18 -3.57
CA ALA A 208 10.25 4.63 -3.63
C ALA A 208 8.83 5.07 -4.01
N MET A 209 8.18 4.38 -4.96
CA MET A 209 6.80 4.69 -5.35
C MET A 209 5.82 4.43 -4.20
N MET A 210 5.97 3.31 -3.50
CA MET A 210 5.11 2.96 -2.35
C MET A 210 5.30 3.92 -1.17
N MET A 211 6.55 4.32 -0.89
CA MET A 211 6.84 5.33 0.12
C MET A 211 6.20 6.68 -0.20
N ASN A 212 6.17 7.07 -1.47
CA ASN A 212 5.47 8.29 -1.90
C ASN A 212 3.94 8.16 -1.74
N GLN A 213 3.36 7.00 -2.01
CA GLN A 213 1.94 6.74 -1.78
C GLN A 213 1.59 6.81 -0.29
N LEU A 214 2.39 6.17 0.59
CA LEU A 214 2.23 6.29 2.05
C LEU A 214 2.32 7.75 2.51
N ARG A 215 3.29 8.52 1.99
CA ARG A 215 3.42 9.95 2.29
C ARG A 215 2.18 10.74 1.89
N GLN A 216 1.53 10.41 0.77
CA GLN A 216 0.29 11.05 0.36
C GLN A 216 -0.87 10.72 1.29
N CYS A 217 -0.94 9.47 1.77
CA CYS A 217 -1.92 9.07 2.78
C CYS A 217 -1.79 9.96 4.03
N TYR A 218 -0.61 10.01 4.67
CA TYR A 218 -0.44 10.82 5.89
C TYR A 218 -0.42 12.33 5.67
N GLY A 219 0.06 12.80 4.51
CA GLY A 219 0.10 14.22 4.15
C GLY A 219 -1.28 14.84 3.93
N GLY A 220 -2.29 14.03 3.60
CA GLY A 220 -3.70 14.46 3.59
C GLY A 220 -4.34 14.52 4.97
N TYR A 221 -3.85 13.72 5.92
CA TYR A 221 -4.45 13.57 7.27
C TYR A 221 -3.85 14.48 8.33
N TYR A 222 -2.57 14.81 8.23
CA TYR A 222 -1.89 15.56 9.28
C TYR A 222 -2.17 17.07 9.16
N ARG A 223 -3.32 17.51 9.65
CA ARG A 223 -3.39 18.82 10.30
C ARG A 223 -2.84 18.60 11.70
N PRO A 224 -1.62 19.07 12.04
CA PRO A 224 -1.08 18.88 13.38
C PRO A 224 -2.14 19.28 14.40
N PRO A 225 -2.37 18.49 15.47
CA PRO A 225 -3.33 18.84 16.50
C PRO A 225 -3.07 20.30 16.87
N GLN A 226 -4.08 21.15 16.69
CA GLN A 226 -3.91 22.55 17.02
C GLN A 226 -3.42 22.57 18.46
N PRO A 227 -2.28 23.24 18.76
CA PRO A 227 -1.83 23.38 20.13
C PRO A 227 -3.04 23.85 20.94
N PRO A 228 -3.27 23.27 22.14
CA PRO A 228 -4.46 23.57 22.93
C PRO A 228 -4.64 25.07 22.94
N HIS A 229 -5.81 25.54 22.46
CA HIS A 229 -6.06 26.96 22.30
C HIS A 229 -5.62 27.66 23.57
N ARG A 230 -4.59 28.52 23.44
CA ARG A 230 -4.22 29.42 24.53
C ARG A 230 -5.52 30.10 24.92
N PRO A 231 -5.91 30.10 26.21
CA PRO A 231 -7.13 30.80 26.63
C PRO A 231 -7.12 32.18 25.98
N GLU A 232 -8.17 32.53 25.24
CA GLU A 232 -8.27 33.88 24.69
C GLU A 232 -8.03 34.83 25.87
N PRO A 233 -7.07 35.78 25.78
CA PRO A 233 -6.94 36.79 26.81
C PRO A 233 -8.32 37.42 27.01
N PRO A 234 -8.74 37.67 28.26
CA PRO A 234 -10.08 38.17 28.54
C PRO A 234 -10.34 39.40 27.67
N ARG A 235 -11.43 39.36 26.90
CA ARG A 235 -11.80 40.47 26.03
C ARG A 235 -11.90 41.74 26.88
N PRO A 236 -11.31 42.87 26.45
CA PRO A 236 -11.54 44.14 27.12
C PRO A 236 -13.04 44.40 27.22
N PRO A 237 -13.53 45.00 28.31
CA PRO A 237 -14.93 45.36 28.44
C PRO A 237 -15.36 46.20 27.23
N VAL A 238 -16.46 45.81 26.60
CA VAL A 238 -17.03 46.54 25.47
C VAL A 238 -17.46 47.92 26.00
N PRO A 239 -16.98 49.04 25.43
CA PRO A 239 -17.45 50.35 25.81
C PRO A 239 -18.98 50.44 25.61
N PRO A 240 -19.70 51.15 26.50
CA PRO A 240 -21.15 51.28 26.39
C PRO A 240 -21.53 51.79 24.99
N ARG A 241 -22.51 51.14 24.36
CA ARG A 241 -23.00 51.58 23.06
C ARG A 241 -23.56 53.01 23.19
N PRO A 242 -23.27 53.91 22.25
CA PRO A 242 -23.94 55.20 22.19
C PRO A 242 -25.46 55.02 22.14
N PRO A 243 -26.24 55.94 22.72
CA PRO A 243 -27.70 55.90 22.60
C PRO A 243 -28.11 55.88 21.12
N VAL A 244 -29.03 54.98 20.78
CA VAL A 244 -29.57 54.88 19.42
C VAL A 244 -30.39 56.14 19.14
N PRO A 245 -30.10 56.91 18.08
CA PRO A 245 -30.93 58.06 17.71
C PRO A 245 -32.36 57.61 17.38
N PRO A 246 -33.37 58.45 17.65
CA PRO A 246 -34.77 58.11 17.37
C PRO A 246 -34.96 57.82 15.88
N VAL A 247 -35.69 56.76 15.58
CA VAL A 247 -36.04 56.38 14.21
C VAL A 247 -37.01 57.44 13.65
N PRO A 248 -36.71 58.09 12.51
CA PRO A 248 -37.65 59.02 11.89
C PRO A 248 -38.92 58.29 11.45
N PRO A 249 -40.10 58.95 11.50
CA PRO A 249 -41.35 58.34 11.09
C PRO A 249 -41.30 57.89 9.63
N VAL A 250 -41.85 56.70 9.37
CA VAL A 250 -41.95 56.14 8.01
C VAL A 250 -42.92 56.99 7.19
N PRO A 251 -42.53 57.52 6.02
CA PRO A 251 -43.44 58.26 5.16
C PRO A 251 -44.58 57.35 4.67
N PRO A 252 -45.80 57.88 4.49
CA PRO A 252 -46.93 57.09 4.01
C PRO A 252 -46.67 56.51 2.63
N VAL A 253 -47.09 55.26 2.43
CA VAL A 253 -46.99 54.57 1.15
C VAL A 253 -47.95 55.23 0.15
N PRO A 254 -47.48 55.65 -1.05
CA PRO A 254 -48.35 56.21 -2.06
C PRO A 254 -49.38 55.19 -2.54
N PRO A 255 -50.60 55.63 -2.91
CA PRO A 255 -51.65 54.72 -3.37
C PRO A 255 -51.25 54.01 -4.67
N VAL A 256 -51.63 52.74 -4.76
CA VAL A 256 -51.40 51.90 -5.95
C VAL A 256 -52.27 52.43 -7.10
N PRO A 257 -51.70 52.70 -8.29
CA PRO A 257 -52.48 53.15 -9.45
C PRO A 257 -53.43 52.04 -9.95
N PRO A 258 -54.63 52.41 -10.45
CA PRO A 258 -55.58 51.43 -10.94
C PRO A 258 -55.08 50.73 -12.21
N VAL A 259 -55.36 49.44 -12.30
CA VAL A 259 -55.04 48.60 -13.46
C VAL A 259 -55.97 48.98 -14.62
N PRO A 260 -55.45 49.29 -15.82
CA PRO A 260 -56.28 49.62 -16.96
C PRO A 260 -57.03 48.38 -17.48
N PRO A 261 -58.28 48.54 -17.97
CA PRO A 261 -59.05 47.43 -18.52
C PRO A 261 -58.43 46.93 -19.84
N HIS A 262 -58.33 45.61 -19.95
CA HIS A 262 -57.96 44.92 -21.18
C HIS A 262 -59.11 45.04 -22.20
N TRP A 263 -58.79 45.53 -23.40
CA TRP A 263 -59.67 45.51 -24.57
C TRP A 263 -59.41 44.26 -25.40
#